data_AF-A0A968WK13-F1
#
_entry.id   AF-A0A968WK13-F1
#
_cell.length_a   1.000
_cell.length_b   1.000
_cell.length_c   1.000
_cell.angle_alpha   90.00
_cell.angle_beta   90.00
_cell.angle_gamma   90.00
#
_symmetry.space_group_name_H-M   'P 1'
#
loop_
_entity.id
_entity.type
_entity.pdbx_description
1 polymer ?
#
loop_
_entity_poly.entity_id
_entity_poly.type
_entity_poly.pdbx_seq_one_letter_code
_entity_poly.pdbx_strand_id
1 'polypeptide(L)'
;MMRTKLFTRDITTGDITITSNVTSVMANGTRISRVEEVPGREKDCPSAIYIDLTIQHPVKLHDVLEATEEVDLILNLGDAVELGLLMVAMGMEHKTDDEVAAMTSRLSKLITEYR
;
A
#
# COMPACT_ATOMS: atom_id res chain seq x y z
N MET A 1 20.48 1.42 -0.82
CA MET A 1 20.44 2.21 0.43
C MET A 1 19.39 1.56 1.32
N MET A 2 19.73 1.20 2.56
CA MET A 2 18.85 0.36 3.39
C MET A 2 17.97 1.26 4.26
N ARG A 3 16.67 1.33 3.97
CA ARG A 3 15.68 1.93 4.88
C ARG A 3 15.47 0.97 6.04
N THR A 4 15.43 1.48 7.28
CA THR A 4 15.12 0.67 8.45
C THR A 4 13.66 0.23 8.35
N LYS A 5 13.41 -1.08 8.37
CA LYS A 5 12.06 -1.64 8.45
C LYS A 5 11.70 -1.77 9.93
N LEU A 6 10.71 -1.01 10.39
CA LEU A 6 10.23 -1.07 11.76
C LEU A 6 9.28 -2.23 11.98
N PHE A 7 8.36 -2.39 11.05
CA PHE A 7 7.33 -3.41 11.10
C PHE A 7 7.26 -4.09 9.75
N THR A 8 7.17 -5.41 9.75
CA THR A 8 7.08 -6.21 8.54
C THR A 8 6.15 -7.38 8.82
N ARG A 9 5.20 -7.59 7.93
CA ARG A 9 4.24 -8.68 8.02
C ARG A 9 4.08 -9.32 6.65
N ASP A 10 4.18 -10.65 6.62
CA ASP A 10 3.82 -11.41 5.43
C ASP A 10 2.31 -11.34 5.22
N ILE A 11 1.91 -11.17 3.97
CA ILE A 11 0.51 -11.10 3.56
C ILE A 11 0.28 -12.10 2.44
N THR A 12 -0.97 -12.49 2.26
CA THR A 12 -1.39 -13.27 1.11
C THR A 12 -2.66 -12.62 0.61
N THR A 13 -2.58 -12.10 -0.61
CA THR A 13 -3.75 -11.54 -1.30
C THR A 13 -4.20 -12.51 -2.38
N GLY A 14 -5.43 -12.35 -2.86
CA GLY A 14 -5.81 -12.84 -4.17
C GLY A 14 -5.07 -12.11 -5.29
N ASP A 15 -5.58 -12.24 -6.51
CA ASP A 15 -5.02 -11.58 -7.67
C ASP A 15 -5.29 -10.07 -7.61
N ILE A 16 -4.19 -9.31 -7.66
CA ILE A 16 -4.16 -7.86 -7.79
C ILE A 16 -3.87 -7.54 -9.24
N THR A 17 -4.78 -6.81 -9.89
CA THR A 17 -4.54 -6.34 -11.26
C THR A 17 -3.95 -4.94 -11.20
N ILE A 18 -2.76 -4.78 -11.77
CA ILE A 18 -2.11 -3.48 -11.97
C ILE A 18 -2.23 -3.17 -13.45
N THR A 19 -2.97 -2.13 -13.79
CA THR A 19 -3.22 -1.74 -15.18
C THR A 19 -2.66 -0.35 -15.43
N SER A 20 -2.04 -0.14 -16.58
CA SER A 20 -1.72 1.18 -17.10
C SER A 20 -2.39 1.40 -18.46
N ASN A 21 -2.23 2.61 -19.00
CA ASN A 21 -2.63 2.93 -20.37
C ASN A 21 -1.91 2.08 -21.44
N VAL A 22 -0.86 1.32 -21.08
CA VAL A 22 -0.02 0.55 -22.03
C VAL A 22 -0.14 -0.96 -21.82
N THR A 23 -0.31 -1.43 -20.58
CA THR A 23 -0.36 -2.86 -20.28
C THR A 23 -1.16 -3.18 -19.02
N SER A 24 -1.46 -4.45 -18.80
CA SER A 24 -2.01 -4.94 -17.55
C SER A 24 -1.21 -6.14 -17.07
N VAL A 25 -0.90 -6.19 -15.78
CA VAL A 25 -0.19 -7.30 -15.14
C VAL A 25 -0.95 -7.76 -13.90
N MET A 26 -0.90 -9.06 -13.65
CA MET A 26 -1.41 -9.66 -12.43
C MET A 26 -0.28 -9.85 -11.42
N ALA A 27 -0.58 -9.52 -10.17
CA ALA A 27 0.35 -9.61 -9.07
C ALA A 27 -0.33 -10.18 -7.82
N ASN A 28 0.47 -10.65 -6.87
CA ASN A 28 -0.01 -10.96 -5.54
C ASN A 28 0.84 -10.21 -4.49
N GLY A 29 0.17 -9.67 -3.48
CA GLY A 29 0.81 -9.11 -2.30
C GLY A 29 1.46 -10.23 -1.48
N THR A 30 2.73 -10.04 -1.16
CA THR A 30 3.53 -11.03 -0.41
C THR A 30 3.95 -10.52 0.95
N ARG A 31 4.18 -9.21 1.06
CA ARG A 31 4.64 -8.59 2.30
C ARG A 31 4.23 -7.14 2.36
N ILE A 32 3.96 -6.66 3.56
CA ILE A 32 3.74 -5.24 3.85
C ILE A 32 4.69 -4.81 4.96
N SER A 33 5.29 -3.63 4.81
CA SER A 33 6.30 -3.12 5.74
C SER A 33 6.10 -1.63 6.01
N ARG A 34 6.28 -1.19 7.25
CA ARG A 34 6.55 0.23 7.56
C ARG A 34 8.05 0.45 7.50
N VAL A 35 8.47 1.44 6.71
CA VAL A 35 9.85 1.91 6.71
C VAL A 35 9.93 3.30 7.34
N GLU A 36 10.99 3.53 8.08
CA GLU A 36 11.27 4.85 8.64
C GLU A 36 11.78 5.81 7.57
N GLU A 37 11.66 7.08 7.91
CA GLU A 37 12.46 8.10 7.26
C GLU A 37 13.95 7.91 7.51
N VAL A 38 14.76 8.44 6.61
CA VAL A 38 16.21 8.48 6.81
C VAL A 38 16.56 9.81 7.46
N PRO A 39 17.14 9.84 8.67
CA PRO A 39 17.51 11.09 9.33
C PRO A 39 18.40 11.97 8.46
N GLY A 40 18.05 13.25 8.33
CA GLY A 40 18.70 14.24 7.47
C GLY A 40 18.33 14.15 5.98
N ARG A 41 17.38 13.29 5.61
CA ARG A 41 16.82 13.14 4.25
C ARG A 41 15.31 12.92 4.25
N GLU A 42 14.61 13.44 5.26
CA GLU A 42 13.18 13.23 5.48
C GLU A 42 12.34 13.65 4.27
N LYS A 43 12.79 14.68 3.55
CA LYS A 43 12.15 15.14 2.31
C LYS A 43 12.23 14.12 1.17
N ASP A 44 13.36 13.45 1.01
CA ASP A 44 13.62 12.52 -0.10
C ASP A 44 13.29 11.06 0.27
N CYS A 45 13.27 10.77 1.56
CA CYS A 45 13.04 9.45 2.15
C CYS A 45 12.14 9.60 3.37
N PRO A 46 10.85 9.95 3.22
CA PRO A 46 9.91 9.99 4.33
C PRO A 46 9.54 8.59 4.79
N SER A 47 8.99 8.50 6.00
CA SER A 47 8.33 7.29 6.50
C SER A 47 7.21 6.88 5.54
N ALA A 48 7.11 5.60 5.25
CA ALA A 48 6.17 5.10 4.26
C ALA A 48 5.79 3.64 4.50
N ILE A 49 4.67 3.23 3.91
CA ILE A 49 4.24 1.84 3.88
C ILE A 49 4.62 1.27 2.52
N TYR A 50 5.34 0.15 2.55
CA TYR A 50 5.82 -0.58 1.38
C TYR A 50 5.03 -1.87 1.27
N ILE A 51 4.57 -2.17 0.05
CA ILE A 51 3.90 -3.42 -0.28
C ILE A 51 4.76 -4.13 -1.33
N ASP A 52 5.22 -5.33 -1.01
CA ASP A 52 5.96 -6.17 -1.93
C ASP A 52 4.96 -7.00 -2.76
N LEU A 53 5.04 -6.83 -4.07
CA LEU A 53 4.19 -7.50 -5.04
C LEU A 53 5.02 -8.48 -5.87
N THR A 54 4.51 -9.70 -6.05
CA THR A 54 5.08 -10.67 -6.99
C THR A 54 4.24 -10.67 -8.26
N ILE A 55 4.87 -10.40 -9.42
CA ILE A 55 4.19 -10.40 -10.73
C ILE A 55 4.11 -11.83 -11.27
N GLN A 56 2.92 -12.30 -11.62
CA GLN A 56 2.71 -13.68 -12.09
C GLN A 56 3.30 -13.92 -13.48
N HIS A 57 3.21 -12.94 -14.39
CA HIS A 57 3.70 -13.01 -15.76
C HIS A 57 4.46 -11.72 -16.12
N PRO A 58 5.75 -11.60 -15.74
CA PRO A 58 6.49 -10.37 -15.94
C PRO A 58 6.70 -10.09 -17.42
N VAL A 59 6.29 -8.90 -17.88
CA VAL A 59 6.57 -8.38 -19.21
C VAL A 59 7.82 -7.48 -19.11
N LYS A 60 8.60 -7.34 -20.20
CA LYS A 60 9.77 -6.44 -20.21
C LYS A 60 9.31 -5.02 -19.86
N LEU A 61 9.69 -4.59 -18.66
CA LEU A 61 9.09 -3.45 -17.95
C LEU A 61 9.57 -2.09 -18.48
N HIS A 62 10.71 -2.05 -19.18
CA HIS A 62 11.39 -0.80 -19.51
C HIS A 62 10.55 0.09 -20.44
N ASP A 63 10.02 -0.47 -21.52
CA ASP A 63 9.21 0.28 -22.49
C ASP A 63 7.82 0.64 -21.92
N VAL A 64 7.32 -0.16 -20.97
CA VAL A 64 6.01 0.04 -20.34
C VAL A 64 6.05 1.23 -19.38
N LEU A 65 7.09 1.34 -18.53
CA LEU A 65 7.15 2.39 -17.52
C LEU A 65 7.38 3.78 -18.11
N GLU A 66 8.14 3.89 -19.20
CA GLU A 66 8.41 5.19 -19.84
C GLU A 66 7.17 5.80 -20.50
N ALA A 67 6.23 4.96 -20.95
CA ALA A 67 4.99 5.38 -21.61
C ALA A 67 3.76 5.34 -20.68
N THR A 68 3.93 4.92 -19.42
CA THR A 68 2.85 4.85 -18.44
C THR A 68 2.62 6.21 -17.80
N GLU A 69 1.46 6.80 -18.05
CA GLU A 69 1.03 8.07 -17.44
C GLU A 69 0.12 7.83 -16.24
N GLU A 70 -0.66 6.74 -16.28
CA GLU A 70 -1.65 6.40 -15.26
C GLU A 70 -1.54 4.92 -14.89
N VAL A 71 -1.77 4.62 -13.60
CA VAL A 71 -1.77 3.26 -13.07
C VAL A 71 -3.00 3.06 -12.19
N ASP A 72 -3.78 2.05 -12.53
CA ASP A 72 -4.89 1.52 -11.76
C ASP A 72 -4.45 0.32 -10.94
N LEU A 73 -4.88 0.28 -9.68
CA LEU A 73 -4.71 -0.85 -8.78
C LEU A 73 -6.09 -1.43 -8.46
N ILE A 74 -6.35 -2.65 -8.93
CA ILE A 74 -7.62 -3.33 -8.73
C ILE A 74 -7.41 -4.44 -7.71
N LEU A 75 -8.15 -4.36 -6.62
CA LEU A 75 -8.19 -5.33 -5.54
C LEU A 75 -9.58 -5.96 -5.50
N ASN A 76 -9.67 -7.24 -5.13
CA ASN A 76 -10.95 -7.75 -4.67
C ASN A 76 -11.33 -7.10 -3.33
N LEU A 77 -12.61 -7.11 -2.98
CA LEU A 77 -13.11 -6.40 -1.80
C LEU A 77 -12.49 -6.91 -0.48
N GLY A 78 -12.21 -8.21 -0.37
CA GLY A 78 -11.60 -8.79 0.82
C GLY A 78 -10.17 -8.29 1.03
N ASP A 79 -9.35 -8.34 -0.02
CA ASP A 79 -7.99 -7.84 0.00
C ASP A 79 -7.94 -6.33 0.25
N ALA A 80 -8.89 -5.57 -0.31
CA ALA A 80 -8.99 -4.12 -0.08
C ALA A 80 -9.21 -3.79 1.40
N VAL A 81 -10.05 -4.55 2.10
CA VAL A 81 -10.29 -4.38 3.54
C VAL A 81 -9.06 -4.78 4.35
N GLU A 82 -8.50 -5.97 4.11
CA GLU A 82 -7.36 -6.48 4.89
C GLU A 82 -6.10 -5.62 4.71
N LEU A 83 -5.76 -5.27 3.46
CA LEU A 83 -4.66 -4.34 3.18
C LEU A 83 -4.95 -2.97 3.78
N GLY A 84 -6.18 -2.46 3.66
CA GLY A 84 -6.60 -1.20 4.25
C GLY A 84 -6.38 -1.14 5.76
N LEU A 85 -6.80 -2.18 6.48
CA LEU A 85 -6.62 -2.29 7.94
C LEU A 85 -5.14 -2.31 8.31
N LEU A 86 -4.33 -3.10 7.61
CA LEU A 86 -2.88 -3.15 7.86
C LEU A 86 -2.21 -1.80 7.60
N MET A 87 -2.58 -1.11 6.51
CA MET A 87 -2.04 0.21 6.19
C MET A 87 -2.41 1.25 7.24
N VAL A 88 -3.67 1.27 7.69
CA VAL A 88 -4.12 2.18 8.75
C VAL A 88 -3.38 1.90 10.06
N ALA A 89 -3.28 0.64 10.46
CA ALA A 89 -2.57 0.25 11.68
C ALA A 89 -1.10 0.68 11.65
N MET A 90 -0.39 0.46 10.54
CA MET A 90 1.00 0.91 10.38
C MET A 90 1.14 2.43 10.34
N GLY A 91 0.15 3.14 9.83
CA GLY A 91 0.12 4.62 9.80
C GLY A 91 -0.20 5.27 11.16
N MET A 92 -0.70 4.50 12.12
CA MET A 92 -1.14 5.00 13.43
C MET A 92 -0.06 4.96 14.52
N GLU A 93 1.14 4.45 14.26
CA GLU A 93 2.14 4.13 15.30
C GLU A 93 2.49 5.29 16.25
N HIS A 94 2.46 6.54 15.76
CA HIS A 94 2.77 7.73 16.57
C HIS A 94 1.54 8.60 16.85
N LYS A 95 0.33 8.05 16.65
CA LYS A 95 -0.92 8.75 16.94
C LYS A 95 -1.30 8.59 18.40
N THR A 96 -1.78 9.68 18.98
CA THR A 96 -2.38 9.67 20.31
C THR A 96 -3.71 8.91 20.31
N ASP A 97 -4.17 8.47 21.48
CA ASP A 97 -5.47 7.79 21.63
C ASP A 97 -6.63 8.63 21.07
N ASP A 98 -6.60 9.95 21.28
CA ASP A 98 -7.59 10.88 20.75
C ASP A 98 -7.58 10.94 19.21
N GLU A 99 -6.40 10.94 18.59
CA GLU A 99 -6.27 10.90 17.12
C GLU A 99 -6.74 9.56 16.54
N VAL A 100 -6.46 8.45 17.23
CA VAL A 100 -6.96 7.13 16.85
C VAL A 100 -8.49 7.11 16.95
N ALA A 101 -9.07 7.61 18.04
CA ALA A 101 -10.52 7.72 18.20
C ALA A 101 -11.16 8.59 17.11
N ALA A 102 -10.55 9.71 16.75
CA ALA A 102 -11.04 10.55 15.65
C ALA A 102 -11.01 9.82 14.30
N MET A 103 -9.96 9.04 14.02
CA MET A 103 -9.87 8.23 12.80
C MET A 103 -10.90 7.11 12.73
N THR A 104 -11.12 6.37 13.82
CA THR A 104 -12.15 5.32 13.87
C THR A 104 -13.56 5.91 13.68
N SER A 105 -13.83 7.09 14.25
CA SER A 105 -15.09 7.82 14.00
C SER A 105 -15.28 8.18 12.53
N ARG A 106 -14.22 8.66 11.86
CA ARG A 106 -14.26 8.95 10.41
C ARG A 106 -14.52 7.68 9.58
N LEU A 107 -13.87 6.57 9.90
CA LEU A 107 -14.11 5.29 9.22
C LEU A 107 -15.57 4.84 9.39
N SER A 108 -16.13 4.94 10.60
CA SER A 108 -17.53 4.59 10.87
C SER A 108 -18.51 5.45 10.06
N LYS A 109 -18.22 6.74 9.86
CA LYS A 109 -19.03 7.63 9.03
C LYS A 109 -18.99 7.20 7.57
N LEU A 110 -17.80 6.94 7.02
CA LEU A 110 -17.64 6.46 5.65
C LEU A 110 -18.41 5.15 5.43
N ILE A 111 -18.31 4.19 6.35
CA ILE A 111 -19.07 2.92 6.25
C ILE A 111 -20.59 3.18 6.20
N THR A 112 -21.08 4.21 6.88
CA THR A 112 -22.50 4.57 6.86
C THR A 112 -22.91 5.21 5.53
N GLU A 113 -22.05 6.01 4.91
CA GLU A 113 -22.30 6.64 3.60
C GLU A 113 -22.37 5.62 2.44
N TYR A 114 -21.67 4.49 2.57
CA TYR A 114 -21.67 3.40 1.60
C TYR A 114 -22.80 2.37 1.82
N ARG A 115 -23.66 2.54 2.84
CA ARG A 115 -24.82 1.69 3.13
C ARG A 115 -26.12 2.33 2.65
#